data_AF-A0A0M0HCI0-F1
#
_entry.id   AF-A0A0M0HCI0-F1
#
_cell.length_a   1.000
_cell.length_b   1.000
_cell.length_c   1.000
_cell.angle_alpha   90.00
_cell.angle_beta   90.00
_cell.angle_gamma   90.00
#
_symmetry.space_group_name_H-M   'P 1'
#
loop_
_entity.id
_entity.type
_entity.pdbx_description
1 polymer ?
#
loop_
_entity_poly.entity_id
_entity_poly.type
_entity_poly.pdbx_seq_one_letter_code
_entity_poly.pdbx_strand_id
1 'polypeptide(L)'
;MLAVLVGCIILALLIYRPVLNGMVQYLVYPDTRKPSDFIVLLGGETDGQRTRKAVELYKEGLAPKIIVSSGARISWRTTESKEMVALLKQLHVPERDIILEQKSRSTYENALYTKKTMEGQTLRNKRLTLVTDDWHTRRSVYVFRQVFDESDIEICSVGSHSLEKVQLTNWWQDHESMQTILSEWARLIVYVIKY
;
A
#
# COMPACT_ATOMS: atom_id res chain seq x y z
N MET A 1 18.74 -30.27 32.01
CA MET A 1 18.00 -30.34 30.74
C MET A 1 16.55 -29.89 30.89
N LEU A 2 15.75 -30.46 31.81
CA LEU A 2 14.34 -30.08 32.03
C LEU A 2 14.14 -28.61 32.43
N ALA A 3 14.91 -28.10 33.40
CA ALA A 3 14.81 -26.70 33.84
C ALA A 3 15.12 -25.70 32.72
N VAL A 4 16.07 -26.04 31.84
CA VAL A 4 16.43 -25.22 30.67
C VAL A 4 15.27 -25.20 29.67
N LEU A 5 14.68 -26.36 29.37
CA LEU A 5 13.54 -26.47 28.47
C LEU A 5 12.33 -25.65 28.99
N VAL A 6 12.02 -25.77 30.29
CA VAL A 6 10.94 -25.00 30.93
C VAL A 6 11.23 -23.51 30.86
N GLY A 7 12.47 -23.10 31.14
CA GLY A 7 12.91 -21.71 30.99
C GLY A 7 12.70 -21.17 29.58
N CYS A 8 13.06 -21.95 28.54
CA CYS A 8 12.84 -21.58 27.14
C CYS A 8 11.36 -21.43 26.79
N ILE A 9 10.50 -22.32 27.27
CA ILE A 9 9.04 -22.24 27.03
C ILE A 9 8.45 -21.00 27.69
N ILE A 10 8.80 -20.74 28.96
CA ILE A 10 8.34 -19.53 29.68
C ILE A 10 8.79 -18.28 28.93
N LEU A 11 10.06 -18.23 28.51
CA LEU A 11 10.58 -17.11 27.73
C LEU A 11 9.80 -16.93 26.42
N ALA A 12 9.58 -18.00 25.66
CA ALA A 12 8.79 -17.95 24.43
C ALA A 12 7.37 -17.41 24.67
N LEU A 13 6.71 -17.85 25.74
CA LEU A 13 5.39 -17.36 26.15
C LEU A 13 5.38 -15.90 26.61
N LEU A 14 6.50 -15.38 27.13
CA LEU A 14 6.61 -13.97 27.50
C LEU A 14 6.87 -13.07 26.28
N ILE A 15 7.64 -13.56 25.29
CA ILE A 15 8.09 -12.73 24.17
C ILE A 15 7.26 -12.86 22.89
N TYR A 16 6.39 -13.86 22.74
CA TYR A 16 5.69 -14.06 21.46
C TYR A 16 4.82 -12.86 21.07
N ARG A 17 4.13 -12.22 22.03
CA ARG A 17 3.26 -11.07 21.75
C ARG A 17 4.01 -9.86 21.19
N PRO A 18 5.06 -9.34 21.85
CA PRO A 18 5.83 -8.23 21.29
C PRO A 18 6.52 -8.59 19.98
N VAL A 19 6.99 -9.83 19.82
CA VAL A 19 7.58 -10.30 18.56
C VAL A 19 6.57 -10.26 17.42
N LEU A 20 5.40 -10.87 17.60
CA LEU A 20 4.37 -10.92 16.56
C LEU A 20 3.83 -9.52 16.25
N ASN A 21 3.56 -8.67 17.25
CA ASN A 21 3.17 -7.29 17.00
C ASN A 21 4.29 -6.53 16.25
N GLY A 22 5.56 -6.73 16.60
CA GLY A 22 6.70 -6.17 15.89
C GLY A 22 6.76 -6.59 14.41
N MET A 23 6.37 -7.82 14.09
CA MET A 23 6.35 -8.30 12.69
C MET A 23 5.38 -7.50 11.81
N VAL A 24 4.18 -7.21 12.28
CA VAL A 24 3.23 -6.40 11.49
C VAL A 24 3.62 -4.93 11.50
N GLN A 25 4.13 -4.40 12.62
CA GLN A 25 4.62 -3.02 12.68
C GLN A 25 5.80 -2.79 11.74
N TYR A 26 6.63 -3.81 11.50
CA TYR A 26 7.63 -3.73 10.45
C TYR A 26 6.96 -3.51 9.10
N LEU A 27 5.94 -4.27 8.71
CA LEU A 27 5.27 -4.09 7.40
C LEU A 27 4.65 -2.70 7.19
N VAL A 28 4.36 -1.96 8.27
CA VAL A 28 3.92 -0.57 8.19
C VAL A 28 5.13 0.33 7.94
N TYR A 29 5.20 0.90 6.73
CA TYR A 29 6.16 1.94 6.39
C TYR A 29 5.71 3.26 7.03
N PRO A 30 6.64 4.10 7.52
CA PRO A 30 6.29 5.38 8.12
C PRO A 30 5.38 6.22 7.21
N ASP A 31 4.30 6.73 7.80
CA ASP A 31 3.41 7.70 7.16
C ASP A 31 4.24 8.97 6.86
N THR A 32 4.45 9.23 5.57
CA THR A 32 5.32 10.30 5.07
C THR A 32 4.50 11.30 4.25
N ARG A 33 3.52 11.95 4.90
CA ARG A 33 2.79 13.08 4.34
C ARG A 33 3.74 14.26 4.08
N LYS A 34 4.25 14.32 2.85
CA LYS A 34 5.00 15.45 2.30
C LYS A 34 4.25 15.96 1.06
N PRO A 35 4.34 17.26 0.73
CA PRO A 35 3.81 17.79 -0.52
C PRO A 35 4.34 16.98 -1.71
N SER A 36 3.48 16.46 -2.56
CA SER A 36 3.80 15.53 -3.63
C SER A 36 3.25 16.02 -4.97
N ASP A 37 3.82 15.54 -6.07
CA ASP A 37 3.31 15.85 -7.40
C ASP A 37 2.10 14.97 -7.74
N PHE A 38 2.06 13.74 -7.20
CA PHE A 38 0.96 12.81 -7.41
C PHE A 38 0.67 11.98 -6.16
N ILE A 39 -0.61 11.72 -5.92
CA ILE A 39 -1.08 10.61 -5.09
C ILE A 39 -1.26 9.40 -5.99
N VAL A 40 -0.62 8.27 -5.68
CA VAL A 40 -0.79 7.01 -6.40
C VAL A 40 -1.70 6.12 -5.55
N LEU A 41 -2.95 6.00 -5.97
CA LEU A 41 -3.99 5.23 -5.31
C LEU A 41 -3.95 3.77 -5.81
N LEU A 42 -3.51 2.86 -4.94
CA LEU A 42 -3.37 1.44 -5.28
C LEU A 42 -4.67 0.66 -5.01
N GLY A 43 -5.07 -0.17 -5.97
CA GLY A 43 -6.16 -1.14 -5.81
C GLY A 43 -5.89 -2.24 -4.79
N GLY A 44 -6.91 -3.02 -4.49
CA GLY A 44 -7.03 -3.97 -3.38
C GLY A 44 -7.92 -3.45 -2.24
N GLU A 45 -8.80 -2.48 -2.50
CA GLU A 45 -9.72 -1.96 -1.47
C GLU A 45 -11.04 -2.73 -1.44
N THR A 46 -11.76 -2.67 -0.32
CA THR A 46 -13.00 -3.45 -0.16
C THR A 46 -14.22 -2.61 0.15
N ASP A 47 -14.02 -1.46 0.79
CA ASP A 47 -15.09 -0.58 1.23
C ASP A 47 -14.81 0.88 0.83
N GLY A 48 -13.85 1.10 -0.08
CA GLY A 48 -13.45 2.44 -0.51
C GLY A 48 -12.47 3.13 0.43
N GLN A 49 -11.91 2.43 1.43
CA GLN A 49 -11.02 3.03 2.43
C GLN A 49 -9.81 3.75 1.83
N ARG A 50 -9.21 3.20 0.77
CA ARG A 50 -8.01 3.78 0.15
C ARG A 50 -8.39 4.98 -0.69
N THR A 51 -9.51 4.88 -1.41
CA THR A 51 -10.05 5.98 -2.20
C THR A 51 -10.44 7.15 -1.30
N ARG A 52 -11.11 6.92 -0.16
CA ARG A 52 -11.44 7.98 0.81
C ARG A 52 -10.18 8.64 1.37
N LYS A 53 -9.15 7.86 1.72
CA LYS A 53 -7.86 8.40 2.15
C LYS A 53 -7.19 9.23 1.07
N ALA A 54 -7.21 8.79 -0.19
CA ALA A 54 -6.67 9.58 -1.30
C ALA A 54 -7.41 10.92 -1.48
N VAL A 55 -8.74 10.94 -1.30
CA VAL A 55 -9.53 12.17 -1.33
C VAL A 55 -9.19 13.10 -0.17
N GLU A 56 -9.03 12.58 1.05
CA GLU A 56 -8.59 13.36 2.21
C GLU A 56 -7.28 14.08 1.88
N LEU A 57 -6.25 13.34 1.47
CA LEU A 57 -4.93 13.90 1.15
C LEU A 57 -4.99 14.89 -0.03
N TYR A 58 -5.82 14.62 -1.04
CA TYR A 58 -6.03 15.53 -2.16
C TYR A 58 -6.66 16.86 -1.71
N LYS A 59 -7.70 16.80 -0.86
CA LYS A 59 -8.38 17.99 -0.31
C LYS A 59 -7.50 18.78 0.66
N GLU A 60 -6.59 18.11 1.36
CA GLU A 60 -5.53 18.75 2.17
C GLU A 60 -4.45 19.43 1.31
N GLY A 61 -4.49 19.28 -0.01
CA GLY A 61 -3.51 19.86 -0.92
C GLY A 61 -2.17 19.12 -0.95
N LEU A 62 -2.15 17.85 -0.51
CA LEU A 62 -0.93 17.04 -0.53
C LEU A 62 -0.39 16.89 -1.95
N ALA A 63 -1.25 16.65 -2.95
CA ALA A 63 -0.87 16.60 -4.34
C ALA A 63 -1.99 17.10 -5.26
N PRO A 64 -1.67 17.71 -6.41
CA PRO A 64 -2.66 18.25 -7.34
C PRO A 64 -3.33 17.18 -8.21
N LYS A 65 -2.83 15.94 -8.23
CA LYS A 65 -3.36 14.87 -9.09
C LYS A 65 -3.36 13.51 -8.40
N ILE A 66 -4.31 12.66 -8.78
CA ILE A 66 -4.45 11.28 -8.30
C ILE A 66 -4.27 10.33 -9.49
N ILE A 67 -3.31 9.42 -9.40
CA ILE A 67 -3.14 8.30 -10.32
C ILE A 67 -3.82 7.07 -9.69
N VAL A 68 -4.88 6.58 -10.31
CA VAL A 68 -5.54 5.33 -9.91
C VAL A 68 -4.87 4.17 -10.63
N SER A 69 -4.27 3.23 -9.90
CA SER A 69 -3.55 2.08 -10.46
C SER A 69 -4.17 0.77 -9.98
N SER A 70 -5.02 0.19 -10.83
CA SER A 70 -5.55 -1.17 -10.67
C SER A 70 -6.16 -1.68 -11.97
N GLY A 71 -5.67 -2.82 -12.44
CA GLY A 71 -6.31 -3.61 -13.49
C GLY A 71 -7.18 -4.76 -12.99
N ALA A 72 -7.39 -4.90 -11.67
CA ALA A 72 -8.24 -5.95 -11.12
C ALA A 72 -9.68 -5.84 -11.66
N ARG A 73 -10.31 -6.99 -11.96
CA ARG A 73 -11.71 -7.04 -12.40
C ARG A 73 -12.59 -7.36 -11.20
N ILE A 74 -13.61 -6.54 -10.98
CA ILE A 74 -14.67 -6.84 -10.01
C ILE A 74 -15.75 -7.70 -10.68
N SER A 75 -15.98 -7.50 -11.99
CA SER A 75 -16.90 -8.31 -12.79
C SER A 75 -16.43 -8.42 -14.23
N TRP A 76 -17.19 -9.13 -15.08
CA TRP A 76 -16.92 -9.17 -16.51
C TRP A 76 -16.98 -7.77 -17.17
N ARG A 77 -17.64 -6.79 -16.54
CA ARG A 77 -17.95 -5.46 -17.11
C ARG A 77 -17.18 -4.32 -16.46
N THR A 78 -16.74 -4.47 -15.21
CA THR A 78 -16.09 -3.39 -14.45
C THR A 78 -14.74 -3.81 -13.88
N THR A 79 -13.83 -2.84 -13.83
CA THR A 79 -12.53 -2.94 -13.16
C THR A 79 -12.59 -2.18 -11.85
N GLU A 80 -11.76 -2.58 -10.91
CA GLU A 80 -11.64 -1.90 -9.62
C GLU A 80 -11.33 -0.42 -9.80
N SER A 81 -10.37 -0.08 -10.65
CA SER A 81 -10.02 1.30 -10.96
C SER A 81 -11.19 2.14 -11.48
N LYS A 82 -12.18 1.57 -12.18
CA LYS A 82 -13.37 2.30 -12.61
C LYS A 82 -14.29 2.65 -11.44
N GLU A 83 -14.48 1.72 -10.51
CA GLU A 83 -15.25 1.98 -9.27
C GLU A 83 -14.54 3.01 -8.39
N MET A 84 -13.21 2.90 -8.26
CA MET A 84 -12.40 3.89 -7.54
C MET A 84 -12.55 5.29 -8.15
N VAL A 85 -12.48 5.42 -9.49
CA VAL A 85 -12.71 6.70 -10.18
C VAL A 85 -14.14 7.21 -9.96
N ALA A 86 -15.15 6.34 -9.99
CA ALA A 86 -16.52 6.73 -9.71
C ALA A 86 -16.66 7.32 -8.29
N LEU A 87 -16.03 6.68 -7.29
CA LEU A 87 -16.01 7.18 -5.92
C LEU A 87 -15.21 8.48 -5.77
N LEU A 88 -14.07 8.64 -6.45
CA LEU A 88 -13.34 9.92 -6.50
C LEU A 88 -14.21 11.07 -7.02
N LYS A 89 -14.94 10.83 -8.12
CA LYS A 89 -15.86 11.81 -8.72
C LYS A 89 -17.03 12.12 -7.78
N GLN A 90 -17.63 11.10 -7.16
CA GLN A 90 -18.69 11.27 -6.16
C GLN A 90 -18.22 12.10 -4.97
N LEU A 91 -16.94 12.00 -4.60
CA LEU A 91 -16.33 12.77 -3.52
C LEU A 91 -15.76 14.12 -3.96
N HIS A 92 -16.10 14.57 -5.17
CA HIS A 92 -15.80 15.89 -5.76
C HIS A 92 -14.34 16.10 -6.18
N VAL A 93 -13.61 15.03 -6.54
CA VAL A 93 -12.32 15.18 -7.25
C VAL A 93 -12.61 15.45 -8.74
N PRO A 94 -12.10 16.56 -9.32
CA PRO A 94 -12.33 16.87 -10.73
C PRO A 94 -11.70 15.82 -11.66
N GLU A 95 -12.38 15.48 -12.75
CA GLU A 95 -11.91 14.46 -13.70
C GLU A 95 -10.54 14.78 -14.31
N ARG A 96 -10.25 16.07 -14.54
CA ARG A 96 -8.95 16.53 -15.05
C ARG A 96 -7.76 16.24 -14.11
N ASP A 97 -8.04 16.01 -12.83
CA ASP A 97 -7.04 15.75 -11.80
C ASP A 97 -6.87 14.25 -11.53
N ILE A 98 -7.64 13.40 -12.23
CA ILE A 98 -7.62 11.94 -12.13
C ILE A 98 -6.93 11.34 -13.36
N ILE A 99 -5.89 10.55 -13.13
CA ILE A 99 -5.20 9.77 -14.15
C ILE A 99 -5.52 8.30 -13.91
N LEU A 100 -6.02 7.62 -14.95
CA LEU A 100 -6.52 6.25 -14.84
C LEU A 100 -5.56 5.24 -15.49
N GLU A 101 -5.07 4.29 -14.69
CA GLU A 101 -4.25 3.14 -15.09
C GLU A 101 -5.01 1.84 -14.76
N GLN A 102 -5.30 1.01 -15.78
CA GLN A 102 -6.24 -0.13 -15.69
C GLN A 102 -5.63 -1.49 -16.08
N LYS A 103 -4.31 -1.59 -16.19
CA LYS A 103 -3.61 -2.79 -16.69
C LYS A 103 -2.98 -3.60 -15.57
N SER A 104 -2.61 -2.97 -14.46
CA SER A 104 -1.85 -3.61 -13.40
C SER A 104 -2.56 -4.79 -12.71
N ARG A 105 -1.83 -5.88 -12.47
CA ARG A 105 -2.29 -7.07 -11.73
C ARG A 105 -1.42 -7.41 -10.53
N SER A 106 -0.34 -6.67 -10.33
CA SER A 106 0.61 -6.85 -9.24
C SER A 106 1.17 -5.50 -8.80
N THR A 107 1.79 -5.45 -7.62
CA THR A 107 2.44 -4.23 -7.13
C THR A 107 3.61 -3.80 -8.02
N TYR A 108 4.31 -4.76 -8.65
CA TYR A 108 5.33 -4.44 -9.66
C TYR A 108 4.72 -3.73 -10.86
N GLU A 109 3.62 -4.28 -11.39
CA GLU A 109 2.91 -3.67 -12.52
C GLU A 109 2.28 -2.33 -12.17
N ASN A 110 1.80 -2.15 -10.93
CA ASN A 110 1.33 -0.83 -10.45
C ASN A 110 2.44 0.20 -10.62
N ALA A 111 3.64 -0.11 -10.14
CA ALA A 111 4.79 0.79 -10.25
C ALA A 111 5.19 1.04 -11.71
N LEU A 112 5.29 -0.03 -12.52
CA LEU A 112 5.67 0.04 -13.92
C LEU A 112 4.68 0.88 -14.74
N TYR A 113 3.39 0.62 -14.61
CA TYR A 113 2.37 1.33 -15.37
C TYR A 113 2.13 2.75 -14.82
N THR A 114 2.33 2.99 -13.52
CA THR A 114 2.39 4.36 -12.98
C THR A 114 3.55 5.14 -13.60
N LYS A 115 4.75 4.57 -13.68
CA LYS A 115 5.89 5.21 -14.37
C LYS A 115 5.54 5.54 -15.82
N LYS A 116 4.83 4.62 -16.50
CA LYS A 116 4.37 4.79 -17.88
C LYS A 116 3.37 5.93 -18.06
N THR A 117 2.45 6.16 -17.12
CA THR A 117 1.52 7.32 -17.23
C THR A 117 2.22 8.66 -17.08
N MET A 118 3.47 8.66 -16.60
CA MET A 118 4.32 9.84 -16.44
C MET A 118 5.39 9.97 -17.54
N GLU A 119 5.37 9.10 -18.57
CA GLU A 119 6.29 9.19 -19.71
C GLU A 119 6.22 10.58 -20.38
N GLY A 120 7.38 11.13 -20.74
CA GLY A 120 7.50 12.46 -21.33
C GLY A 120 7.48 13.63 -20.33
N GLN A 121 7.33 13.38 -19.03
CA GLN A 121 7.48 14.39 -17.97
C GLN A 121 8.86 14.30 -17.32
N THR A 122 9.38 15.43 -16.81
CA THR A 122 10.57 15.41 -15.94
C THR A 122 10.19 14.81 -14.59
N LEU A 123 10.79 13.66 -14.27
CA LEU A 123 10.61 12.95 -12.99
C LEU A 123 11.61 13.39 -11.91
N ARG A 124 12.70 14.06 -12.31
CA ARG A 124 13.75 14.49 -11.39
C ARG A 124 13.21 15.47 -10.35
N ASN A 125 13.55 15.24 -9.08
CA ASN A 125 13.09 16.03 -7.91
C ASN A 125 11.56 16.01 -7.72
N LYS A 126 10.86 15.03 -8.30
CA LYS A 126 9.43 14.84 -8.07
C LYS A 126 9.18 13.97 -6.85
N ARG A 127 7.94 13.94 -6.38
CA ARG A 127 7.53 13.08 -5.27
C ARG A 127 6.19 12.41 -5.55
N LEU A 128 6.11 11.13 -5.21
CA LEU A 128 4.89 10.33 -5.24
C LEU A 128 4.50 9.92 -3.82
N THR A 129 3.22 10.05 -3.49
CA THR A 129 2.67 9.45 -2.26
C THR A 129 1.81 8.26 -2.62
N LEU A 130 2.23 7.06 -2.21
CA LEU A 130 1.45 5.84 -2.37
C LEU A 130 0.35 5.78 -1.31
N VAL A 131 -0.89 5.52 -1.72
CA VAL A 131 -2.03 5.27 -0.82
C VAL A 131 -2.44 3.81 -0.93
N THR A 132 -2.33 3.09 0.19
CA THR A 132 -2.68 1.67 0.30
C THR A 132 -3.01 1.29 1.75
N ASP A 133 -3.26 0.02 2.06
CA ASP A 133 -3.50 -0.40 3.45
C ASP A 133 -2.20 -0.38 4.25
N ASP A 134 -2.30 -0.14 5.56
CA ASP A 134 -1.13 0.09 6.44
C ASP A 134 -0.09 -1.04 6.34
N TRP A 135 -0.55 -2.28 6.41
CA TRP A 135 0.29 -3.48 6.31
C TRP A 135 0.90 -3.68 4.91
N HIS A 136 0.37 -3.04 3.86
CA HIS A 136 0.89 -3.16 2.49
C HIS A 136 1.95 -2.09 2.15
N THR A 137 2.02 -1.01 2.93
CA THR A 137 2.86 0.16 2.63
C THR A 137 4.34 -0.17 2.41
N ARG A 138 4.98 -1.02 3.24
CA ARG A 138 6.42 -1.34 3.06
C ARG A 138 6.72 -2.00 1.74
N ARG A 139 5.93 -3.00 1.34
CA ARG A 139 6.14 -3.69 0.07
C ARG A 139 5.89 -2.75 -1.11
N SER A 140 4.84 -1.92 -1.04
CA SER A 140 4.59 -0.94 -2.10
C SER A 140 5.75 0.05 -2.24
N VAL A 141 6.26 0.62 -1.15
CA VAL A 141 7.43 1.52 -1.19
C VAL A 141 8.66 0.82 -1.74
N TYR A 142 8.96 -0.41 -1.30
CA TYR A 142 10.08 -1.21 -1.81
C TYR A 142 10.01 -1.34 -3.33
N VAL A 143 8.86 -1.81 -3.84
CA VAL A 143 8.68 -2.09 -5.26
C VAL A 143 8.70 -0.83 -6.12
N PHE A 144 8.07 0.25 -5.66
CA PHE A 144 8.13 1.53 -6.38
C PHE A 144 9.56 2.07 -6.42
N ARG A 145 10.33 1.99 -5.33
CA ARG A 145 11.74 2.40 -5.36
C ARG A 145 12.56 1.62 -6.38
N GLN A 146 12.37 0.30 -6.49
CA GLN A 146 13.07 -0.51 -7.49
C GLN A 146 12.73 -0.08 -8.93
N VAL A 147 11.46 0.19 -9.24
CA VAL A 147 11.04 0.58 -10.60
C VAL A 147 11.49 2.01 -10.96
N PHE A 148 11.61 2.88 -9.97
CA PHE A 148 11.93 4.30 -10.14
C PHE A 148 13.38 4.67 -9.79
N ASP A 149 14.26 3.70 -9.55
CA ASP A 149 15.64 3.91 -9.08
C ASP A 149 16.42 4.93 -9.92
N GLU A 150 16.32 4.84 -11.25
CA GLU A 150 17.00 5.75 -12.19
C GLU A 150 16.31 7.11 -12.38
N SER A 151 15.17 7.36 -11.73
CA SER A 151 14.29 8.52 -12.03
C SER A 151 14.43 9.69 -11.05
N ASP A 152 15.24 9.56 -9.99
CA ASP A 152 15.47 10.60 -8.96
C ASP A 152 14.15 11.20 -8.42
N ILE A 153 13.20 10.31 -8.15
CA ILE A 153 11.87 10.62 -7.62
C ILE A 153 11.74 10.07 -6.20
N GLU A 154 11.22 10.88 -5.28
CA GLU A 154 11.02 10.45 -3.90
C GLU A 154 9.71 9.66 -3.77
N ILE A 155 9.78 8.47 -3.16
CA ILE A 155 8.62 7.62 -2.88
C ILE A 155 8.26 7.73 -1.40
N CYS A 156 7.09 8.32 -1.15
CA CYS A 156 6.41 8.40 0.14
C CYS A 156 5.21 7.44 0.18
N SER A 157 4.68 7.18 1.37
CA SER A 157 3.45 6.40 1.53
C SER A 157 2.59 6.87 2.68
N VAL A 158 1.29 6.68 2.54
CA VAL A 158 0.27 6.89 3.56
C VAL A 158 -0.64 5.67 3.58
N GLY A 159 -0.81 5.08 4.75
CA GLY A 159 -1.75 3.98 4.96
C GLY A 159 -3.20 4.48 5.01
N SER A 160 -4.15 3.60 4.70
CA SER A 160 -5.59 3.91 4.74
C SER A 160 -6.09 4.11 6.17
N HIS A 161 -5.37 3.59 7.18
CA HIS A 161 -5.75 3.56 8.59
C HIS A 161 -7.09 2.86 8.83
N SER A 162 -7.54 2.01 7.88
CA SER A 162 -8.75 1.21 8.04
C SER A 162 -8.39 -0.12 8.70
N LEU A 163 -8.76 -0.22 9.98
CA LEU A 163 -8.58 -1.43 10.79
C LEU A 163 -9.86 -2.29 10.86
N GLU A 164 -10.86 -2.01 10.02
CA GLU A 164 -12.14 -2.75 10.04
C GLU A 164 -11.95 -4.23 9.71
N LYS A 165 -10.95 -4.57 8.88
CA LYS A 165 -10.69 -5.96 8.43
C LYS A 165 -9.37 -6.55 8.90
N VAL A 166 -8.34 -5.73 9.04
CA VAL A 166 -7.00 -6.21 9.39
C VAL A 166 -6.55 -5.49 10.66
N GLN A 167 -6.38 -6.27 11.72
CA GLN A 167 -5.87 -5.78 12.99
C GLN A 167 -4.33 -5.77 12.95
N LEU A 168 -3.72 -4.67 13.40
CA LEU A 168 -2.25 -4.55 13.50
C LEU A 168 -1.72 -4.91 14.90
N THR A 169 -2.60 -5.34 15.80
CA THR A 169 -2.30 -5.79 17.15
C THR A 169 -3.01 -7.10 17.40
N ASN A 170 -2.35 -8.08 18.03
CA ASN A 170 -2.95 -9.40 18.28
C ASN A 170 -3.47 -10.09 17.00
N TRP A 171 -2.89 -9.76 15.86
CA TRP A 171 -3.34 -10.15 14.53
C TRP A 171 -3.38 -11.67 14.28
N TRP A 172 -2.63 -12.44 15.07
CA TRP A 172 -2.63 -13.91 15.02
C TRP A 172 -3.87 -14.53 15.64
N GLN A 173 -4.72 -13.75 16.32
CA GLN A 173 -5.98 -14.21 16.91
C GLN A 173 -7.15 -14.12 15.94
N ASP A 174 -6.98 -13.35 14.86
CA ASP A 174 -7.98 -13.19 13.81
C ASP A 174 -7.50 -13.86 12.52
N HIS A 175 -8.36 -14.66 11.90
CA HIS A 175 -7.99 -15.47 10.75
C HIS A 175 -7.72 -14.61 9.51
N GLU A 176 -8.50 -13.56 9.27
CA GLU A 176 -8.32 -12.66 8.11
C GLU A 176 -7.02 -11.85 8.23
N SER A 177 -6.76 -11.31 9.42
CA SER A 177 -5.52 -10.60 9.74
C SER A 177 -4.29 -11.51 9.60
N MET A 178 -4.36 -12.73 10.15
CA MET A 178 -3.28 -13.72 10.04
C MET A 178 -2.97 -14.08 8.58
N GLN A 179 -3.99 -14.40 7.79
CA GLN A 179 -3.79 -14.71 6.37
C GLN A 179 -3.18 -13.53 5.62
N THR A 180 -3.69 -12.32 5.85
CA THR A 180 -3.22 -11.10 5.19
C THR A 180 -1.75 -10.83 5.52
N ILE A 181 -1.39 -10.78 6.81
CA ILE A 181 -0.03 -10.45 7.25
C ILE A 181 0.99 -11.50 6.82
N LEU A 182 0.66 -12.80 6.95
CA LEU A 182 1.56 -13.87 6.51
C LEU A 182 1.75 -13.84 4.99
N SER A 183 0.67 -13.62 4.22
CA SER A 183 0.77 -13.51 2.77
C SER A 183 1.59 -12.30 2.32
N GLU A 184 1.51 -11.19 3.07
CA GLU A 184 2.27 -9.99 2.79
C GLU A 184 3.75 -10.17 3.04
N TRP A 185 4.12 -10.84 4.13
CA TRP A 185 5.50 -11.25 4.39
C TRP A 185 6.04 -12.16 3.30
N ALA A 186 5.28 -13.19 2.91
CA ALA A 186 5.69 -14.10 1.83
C ALA A 186 5.92 -13.35 0.51
N ARG A 187 5.01 -12.43 0.14
CA ARG A 187 5.16 -11.59 -1.05
C ARG A 187 6.35 -10.66 -0.93
N LEU A 188 6.57 -10.01 0.21
CA LEU A 188 7.72 -9.13 0.40
C LEU A 188 9.03 -9.88 0.20
N ILE A 189 9.17 -11.07 0.79
CA ILE A 189 10.36 -11.93 0.63
C ILE A 189 10.56 -12.30 -0.84
N VAL A 190 9.50 -12.73 -1.53
CA VAL A 190 9.57 -13.08 -2.97
C VAL A 190 10.06 -11.89 -3.80
N TYR A 191 9.58 -10.68 -3.50
CA TYR A 191 9.99 -9.48 -4.24
C TYR A 191 11.44 -9.08 -3.94
N VAL A 192 11.90 -9.20 -2.69
CA VAL A 192 13.31 -8.93 -2.32
C VAL A 192 14.27 -9.93 -2.97
N ILE A 193 13.84 -11.17 -3.20
CA ILE A 193 14.67 -12.18 -3.87
C ILE A 193 14.66 -11.98 -5.39
N LYS A 194 13.51 -11.56 -5.96
CA LYS A 194 13.32 -11.46 -7.41
C LYS A 194 13.85 -10.16 -8.01
N TYR A 195 13.84 -9.07 -7.24
CA TYR A 195 14.20 -7.71 -7.66
C TYR A 195 15.17 -7.10 -6.65
#